data_AF-A0A2K3US56-F1
#
_entry.id   AF-A0A2K3US56-F1
#
_cell.length_a   1.000
_cell.length_b   1.000
_cell.length_c   1.000
_cell.angle_alpha   90.00
_cell.angle_beta   90.00
_cell.angle_gamma   90.00
#
_symmetry.space_group_name_H-M   'P 1'
#
loop_
_entity.id
_entity.type
_entity.pdbx_description
1 polymer ?
#
loop_
_entity_poly.entity_id
_entity_poly.type
_entity_poly.pdbx_seq_one_letter_code
_entity_poly.pdbx_strand_id
1 'polypeptide(L)'
;MLQQYRRRAASEPPRELRRHPAPLRHVLLAALCWERLTEVTEDLVELLVSVAHHIGTRAESRVEAEVPRHLRRVQGKSALLFKLAKAARAQPERAVRAPEPLPAPGSPLTRRSSLAARSSAASACRSAPAPGWVASRRPTSAARLVA
;
A
#
# COMPACT_ATOMS: atom_id res chain seq x y z
N MET A 1 7.03 -43.05 19.72
CA MET A 1 6.26 -43.39 20.94
C MET A 1 4.98 -42.56 21.07
N LEU A 2 5.02 -41.22 21.14
CA LEU A 2 3.83 -40.37 21.29
C LEU A 2 2.75 -40.58 20.20
N GLN A 3 3.16 -40.74 18.94
CA GLN A 3 2.22 -41.02 17.83
C GLN A 3 1.40 -42.29 18.01
N GLN A 4 1.94 -43.31 18.70
CA GLN A 4 1.21 -44.55 18.95
C GLN A 4 0.10 -44.34 19.99
N TYR A 5 0.40 -43.59 21.06
CA TYR A 5 -0.59 -43.18 22.05
C TYR A 5 -1.64 -42.24 21.44
N ARG A 6 -1.23 -41.32 20.56
CA ARG A 6 -2.15 -40.45 19.81
C ARG A 6 -3.11 -41.26 18.92
N ARG A 7 -2.57 -42.19 18.12
CA ARG A 7 -3.38 -43.05 17.23
C ARG A 7 -4.41 -43.85 18.03
N ARG A 8 -3.98 -44.42 19.15
CA ARG A 8 -4.87 -45.13 20.07
C ARG A 8 -5.94 -44.22 20.66
N ALA A 9 -5.56 -43.03 21.13
CA ALA A 9 -6.50 -42.05 21.68
C ALA A 9 -7.48 -41.53 20.62
N ALA A 10 -7.07 -41.44 19.36
CA ALA A 10 -7.92 -41.00 18.26
C ALA A 10 -8.88 -42.09 17.76
N SER A 11 -8.53 -43.37 17.90
CA SER A 11 -9.39 -44.50 17.49
C SER A 11 -10.45 -44.85 18.53
N GLU A 12 -10.19 -44.61 19.81
CA GLU A 12 -11.13 -44.94 20.89
C GLU A 12 -12.20 -43.85 21.06
N PRO A 13 -13.49 -44.20 21.22
CA PRO A 13 -14.53 -43.22 21.48
C PRO A 13 -14.33 -42.53 22.85
N PRO A 14 -14.77 -41.27 23.02
CA PRO A 14 -14.58 -40.50 24.27
C PRO A 14 -15.12 -41.19 25.53
N ARG A 15 -16.11 -42.07 25.38
CA ARG A 15 -16.67 -42.87 26.47
C ARG A 15 -15.70 -43.93 26.98
N GLU A 16 -14.99 -44.60 26.08
CA GLU A 16 -13.99 -45.62 26.44
C GLU A 16 -12.73 -44.98 27.02
N LEU A 17 -12.31 -43.85 26.46
CA LEU A 17 -11.21 -43.04 27.01
C LEU A 17 -11.44 -42.65 28.49
N ARG A 18 -12.69 -42.34 28.86
CA ARG A 18 -13.04 -41.98 30.25
C ARG A 18 -13.04 -43.17 31.21
N ARG A 19 -13.22 -44.39 30.71
CA ARG A 19 -13.23 -45.64 31.51
C ARG A 19 -11.83 -46.10 31.92
N HIS A 20 -10.79 -45.60 31.26
CA HIS A 20 -9.41 -45.92 31.62
C HIS A 20 -9.05 -45.42 33.03
N PRO A 21 -8.13 -46.12 33.72
CA PRO A 21 -7.57 -45.64 34.96
C PRO A 21 -6.91 -44.28 34.76
N ALA A 22 -7.01 -43.42 35.79
CA ALA A 22 -6.53 -42.04 35.76
C ALA A 22 -5.16 -41.86 35.09
N PRO A 23 -4.08 -42.58 35.45
CA PRO A 23 -2.76 -42.36 34.85
C PRO A 23 -2.77 -42.58 33.32
N LEU A 24 -3.39 -43.65 32.83
CA LEU A 24 -3.43 -43.96 31.41
C LEU A 24 -4.26 -42.93 30.64
N ARG A 25 -5.40 -42.51 31.22
CA ARG A 25 -6.25 -41.47 30.62
C ARG A 25 -5.51 -40.15 30.44
N HIS A 26 -4.76 -39.69 31.45
CA HIS A 26 -4.01 -38.44 31.34
C HIS A 26 -2.91 -38.53 30.27
N VAL A 27 -2.21 -39.66 30.16
CA VAL A 27 -1.18 -39.83 29.13
C VAL A 27 -1.78 -39.81 27.72
N LEU A 28 -2.90 -40.49 27.50
CA LEU A 28 -3.58 -40.49 26.20
C LEU A 28 -4.08 -39.09 25.81
N LEU A 29 -4.68 -38.37 26.76
CA LEU A 29 -5.14 -37.01 26.53
C LEU A 29 -3.97 -36.04 26.32
N ALA A 30 -2.91 -36.13 27.12
CA ALA A 30 -1.73 -35.30 26.98
C ALA A 30 -1.05 -35.51 25.61
N ALA A 31 -0.91 -36.76 25.16
CA ALA A 31 -0.37 -37.07 23.84
C ALA A 31 -1.24 -36.50 22.71
N LEU A 32 -2.57 -36.58 22.85
CA LEU A 32 -3.49 -36.03 21.85
C LEU A 32 -3.47 -34.49 21.83
N CYS A 33 -3.49 -33.84 22.99
CA CYS A 33 -3.42 -32.39 23.10
C CYS A 33 -2.08 -31.83 22.59
N TRP A 34 -0.97 -32.51 22.90
CA TRP A 34 0.36 -32.09 22.45
C TRP A 34 0.45 -32.09 20.93
N GLU A 35 0.04 -33.18 20.27
CA GLU A 35 0.12 -33.24 18.81
C GLU A 35 -0.81 -32.22 18.13
N ARG A 36 -2.01 -32.01 18.68
CA ARG A 36 -2.94 -30.99 18.16
C ARG A 36 -2.41 -29.58 18.36
N LEU A 37 -1.77 -29.31 19.49
CA LEU A 37 -1.12 -28.02 19.72
C LEU A 37 -0.02 -27.81 18.69
N THR A 38 0.86 -28.80 18.49
CA THR A 38 1.95 -28.69 17.51
C THR A 38 1.42 -28.52 16.09
N GLU A 39 0.41 -29.28 15.65
CA GLU A 39 -0.19 -29.13 14.32
C GLU A 39 -0.69 -27.68 14.11
N VAL A 40 -1.48 -27.16 15.06
CA VAL A 40 -2.04 -25.80 14.97
C VAL A 40 -0.94 -24.73 15.02
N THR A 41 0.08 -24.91 15.85
CA THR A 41 1.16 -23.94 15.96
C THR A 41 2.06 -23.93 14.73
N GLU A 42 2.37 -25.10 14.16
CA GLU A 42 3.17 -25.18 12.93
C GLU A 42 2.40 -24.54 11.76
N ASP A 43 1.09 -24.82 11.62
CA ASP A 43 0.25 -24.19 10.60
C ASP A 43 0.18 -22.67 10.77
N LEU A 44 0.07 -22.18 12.01
CA LEU A 44 0.05 -20.75 12.31
C LEU A 44 1.39 -20.08 12.01
N VAL A 45 2.50 -20.75 12.32
CA VAL A 45 3.85 -20.25 12.04
C VAL A 45 4.08 -20.16 10.54
N GLU A 46 3.71 -21.18 9.77
CA GLU A 46 3.81 -21.15 8.31
C GLU A 46 3.01 -19.99 7.71
N LEU A 47 1.78 -19.79 8.18
CA LEU A 47 0.95 -18.66 7.76
C LEU A 47 1.61 -17.32 8.10
N LEU A 48 2.16 -17.18 9.31
CA LEU A 48 2.83 -15.95 9.74
C LEU A 48 4.06 -15.65 8.89
N VAL A 49 4.88 -16.66 8.61
CA VAL A 49 6.07 -16.53 7.74
C VAL A 49 5.64 -16.12 6.33
N SER A 50 4.61 -16.74 5.78
CA SER A 50 4.05 -16.40 4.47
C SER A 50 3.59 -14.94 4.39
N VAL A 51 2.87 -14.47 5.41
CA VAL A 51 2.41 -13.07 5.49
C VAL A 51 3.59 -12.11 5.61
N ALA A 52 4.57 -12.42 6.45
CA ALA A 52 5.78 -11.59 6.60
C ALA A 52 6.54 -11.48 5.27
N HIS A 53 6.71 -12.60 4.56
CA HIS A 53 7.35 -12.62 3.25
C HIS A 53 6.55 -11.82 2.21
N HIS A 54 5.21 -11.94 2.21
CA HIS A 54 4.35 -11.17 1.32
C HIS A 54 4.46 -9.65 1.55
N ILE A 55 4.57 -9.22 2.82
CA ILE A 55 4.77 -7.81 3.15
C ILE A 55 6.17 -7.35 2.72
N GLY A 56 7.20 -8.14 3.00
CA GLY A 56 8.58 -7.84 2.61
C GLY A 56 8.74 -7.66 1.10
N THR A 57 8.31 -8.64 0.32
CA THR A 57 8.33 -8.59 -1.15
C THR A 57 7.54 -7.42 -1.73
N ARG A 58 6.38 -7.08 -1.14
CA ARG A 58 5.62 -5.88 -1.54
C ARG A 58 6.33 -4.58 -1.20
N ALA A 59 6.98 -4.50 -0.05
CA ALA A 59 7.73 -3.31 0.34
C ALA A 59 8.91 -3.09 -0.60
N GLU A 60 9.68 -4.14 -0.89
CA GLU A 60 10.79 -4.13 -1.86
C GLU A 60 10.30 -3.69 -3.24
N SER A 61 9.23 -4.32 -3.75
CA SER A 61 8.64 -3.97 -5.05
C SER A 61 8.18 -2.49 -5.13
N ARG A 62 7.68 -1.93 -4.02
CA ARG A 62 7.30 -0.51 -3.96
C ARG A 62 8.52 0.41 -4.01
N VAL A 63 9.56 0.09 -3.25
CA VAL A 63 10.81 0.85 -3.25
C VAL A 63 11.47 0.81 -4.64
N GLU A 64 11.56 -0.37 -5.25
CA GLU A 64 12.10 -0.54 -6.61
C GLU A 64 11.32 0.27 -7.66
N ALA A 65 10.01 0.42 -7.50
CA ALA A 65 9.19 1.23 -8.40
C ALA A 65 9.35 2.75 -8.15
N GLU A 66 9.57 3.18 -6.92
CA GLU A 66 9.64 4.58 -6.54
C GLU A 66 11.02 5.20 -6.77
N VAL A 67 12.11 4.49 -6.46
CA VAL A 67 13.49 4.96 -6.66
C VAL A 67 13.76 5.50 -8.08
N PRO A 68 13.45 4.79 -9.18
CA PRO A 68 13.68 5.31 -10.52
C PRO A 68 12.76 6.49 -10.86
N ARG A 69 11.54 6.54 -10.31
CA ARG A 69 10.63 7.69 -10.49
C ARG A 69 11.21 8.95 -9.87
N HIS A 70 11.75 8.84 -8.66
CA HIS A 70 12.41 9.96 -7.98
C HIS A 70 13.68 10.40 -8.70
N LEU A 71 14.50 9.46 -9.16
CA LEU A 71 15.72 9.77 -9.92
C LEU A 71 15.39 10.49 -11.25
N ARG A 72 14.41 10.00 -12.02
CA ARG A 72 13.94 10.68 -13.25
C ARG A 72 13.42 12.09 -12.97
N ARG A 73 12.69 12.29 -11.88
CA ARG A 73 12.18 13.61 -11.46
C ARG A 73 13.31 14.60 -11.17
N VAL A 74 14.41 14.16 -10.55
CA VAL A 74 15.55 15.03 -10.23
C VAL A 74 16.38 15.32 -11.48
N GLN A 75 16.58 14.35 -12.38
CA GLN A 75 17.29 14.56 -13.65
C GLN A 75 16.63 15.61 -14.56
N GLY A 76 15.30 15.70 -14.56
CA GLY A 76 14.59 16.75 -15.30
C GLY A 76 14.89 18.17 -14.77
N LYS A 77 15.16 18.31 -13.47
CA LYS A 77 15.47 19.59 -12.83
C LYS A 77 16.89 20.05 -13.11
N SER A 78 17.87 19.15 -13.09
CA SER A 78 19.27 19.50 -13.44
C SER A 78 19.39 19.96 -14.89
N ALA A 79 18.68 19.31 -15.83
CA ALA A 79 18.62 19.75 -17.21
C ALA A 79 17.97 21.15 -17.38
N LEU A 80 16.92 21.44 -16.62
CA LEU A 80 16.26 22.76 -16.58
C LEU A 80 17.18 23.84 -16.01
N LEU A 81 17.89 23.55 -14.92
CA LEU A 81 18.88 24.46 -14.33
C LEU A 81 20.05 24.72 -15.28
N PHE A 82 20.49 23.72 -16.04
CA PHE A 82 21.52 23.92 -17.05
C PHE A 82 21.04 24.81 -18.20
N LYS A 83 19.80 24.62 -18.67
CA LYS A 83 19.17 25.52 -19.65
C LYS A 83 19.04 26.94 -19.12
N LEU A 84 18.64 27.10 -17.85
CA LEU A 84 18.55 28.39 -17.18
C LEU A 84 19.92 29.08 -17.07
N ALA A 85 20.95 28.36 -16.62
CA ALA A 85 22.32 28.87 -16.54
C ALA A 85 22.86 29.28 -17.92
N LYS A 86 22.56 28.50 -18.96
CA LYS A 86 22.92 28.82 -20.35
C LYS A 86 22.18 30.08 -20.85
N ALA A 87 20.89 30.22 -20.52
CA ALA A 87 20.10 31.40 -20.86
C ALA A 87 20.59 32.65 -20.12
N ALA A 88 20.93 32.53 -18.82
CA ALA A 88 21.50 33.61 -18.02
C ALA A 88 22.87 34.07 -18.56
N ARG A 89 23.68 33.13 -19.04
CA ARG A 89 24.98 33.45 -19.66
C ARG A 89 24.84 34.11 -21.04
N ALA A 90 23.78 33.80 -21.79
CA ALA A 90 23.54 34.36 -23.12
C ALA A 90 22.97 35.79 -23.09
N GLN A 91 22.32 36.19 -22.00
CA GLN A 91 21.79 37.55 -21.80
C GLN A 91 22.17 38.10 -20.41
N PRO A 92 23.44 38.47 -20.19
CA PRO A 92 23.88 39.01 -18.90
C PRO A 92 23.23 40.37 -18.58
N GLU A 93 22.95 41.18 -19.61
CA GLU A 93 22.41 42.54 -19.47
C GLU A 93 21.00 42.57 -18.85
N ARG A 94 20.18 41.56 -19.15
CA ARG A 94 18.76 41.48 -18.73
C ARG A 94 18.60 40.94 -17.31
N ALA A 95 19.54 40.13 -16.84
CA ALA A 95 19.56 39.59 -15.48
C ALA A 95 20.12 40.59 -14.45
N VAL A 96 21.03 41.48 -14.86
CA VAL A 96 21.70 42.43 -13.96
C VAL A 96 20.96 43.78 -13.89
N ARG A 97 20.16 44.17 -14.91
CA ARG A 97 19.42 45.45 -14.92
C ARG A 97 18.09 45.45 -14.18
N ALA A 98 17.64 44.32 -13.66
CA ALA A 98 16.47 44.29 -12.77
C ALA A 98 16.83 43.56 -11.47
N PRO A 99 17.59 44.17 -10.56
CA PRO A 99 17.32 43.96 -9.14
C PRO A 99 15.99 44.68 -8.87
N GLU A 100 14.87 44.10 -9.30
CA GLU A 100 13.64 44.43 -8.58
C GLU A 100 13.87 43.93 -7.15
N PRO A 101 13.82 44.81 -6.14
CA PRO A 101 13.91 44.37 -4.76
C PRO A 101 12.78 43.37 -4.54
N LEU A 102 13.13 42.12 -4.20
CA LEU A 102 12.18 41.13 -3.73
C LEU A 102 11.34 41.80 -2.62
N PRO A 103 10.02 41.97 -2.77
CA PRO A 103 9.23 42.63 -1.75
C PRO A 103 9.35 41.81 -0.46
N ALA A 104 9.74 42.48 0.63
CA ALA A 104 9.86 41.85 1.94
C ALA A 104 8.53 41.17 2.31
N PRO A 105 8.56 39.96 2.89
CA PRO A 105 7.35 39.25 3.28
C PRO A 105 6.64 40.03 4.39
N GLY A 106 5.62 40.83 4.05
CA GLY A 106 4.83 41.54 5.04
C GLY A 106 4.06 42.79 4.62
N SER A 107 4.11 43.27 3.37
CA SER A 107 3.35 44.47 2.99
C SER A 107 1.85 44.16 2.70
N PRO A 108 0.89 45.02 3.10
CA PRO A 108 -0.55 44.70 3.04
C PRO A 108 -1.17 44.60 1.63
N LEU A 109 -0.40 44.83 0.56
CA LEU A 109 -0.96 45.04 -0.78
C LEU A 109 -1.16 43.75 -1.60
N THR A 110 -0.62 42.60 -1.19
CA THR A 110 -0.67 41.36 -1.98
C THR A 110 -2.02 40.60 -1.93
N ARG A 111 -3.01 41.08 -1.18
CA ARG A 111 -4.33 40.42 -1.08
C ARG A 111 -5.39 40.93 -2.05
N ARG A 112 -5.29 42.17 -2.56
CA ARG A 112 -6.39 42.79 -3.34
C ARG A 112 -6.37 42.47 -4.84
N SER A 113 -5.23 42.12 -5.44
CA SER A 113 -5.13 41.89 -6.89
C SER A 113 -5.42 40.45 -7.34
N SER A 114 -5.54 39.47 -6.44
CA SER A 114 -5.85 38.08 -6.81
C SER A 114 -7.34 37.78 -7.01
N LEU A 115 -8.26 38.69 -6.65
CA LEU A 115 -9.70 38.52 -6.90
C LEU A 115 -10.14 39.03 -8.29
N ALA A 116 -9.43 39.99 -8.90
CA ALA A 116 -9.81 40.54 -10.20
C ALA A 116 -9.53 39.60 -11.39
N ALA A 117 -8.60 38.65 -11.25
CA ALA A 117 -8.25 37.70 -12.30
C ALA A 117 -9.13 36.43 -12.33
N ARG A 118 -10.01 36.21 -11.33
CA ARG A 118 -10.87 35.02 -11.26
C ARG A 118 -12.26 35.20 -11.89
N SER A 119 -12.72 36.42 -12.10
CA SER A 119 -14.08 36.67 -12.60
C SER A 119 -14.23 36.51 -14.12
N SER A 120 -13.19 36.69 -14.93
CA SER A 120 -13.33 36.54 -16.40
C SER A 120 -13.29 35.07 -16.86
N ALA A 121 -12.59 34.18 -16.15
CA ALA A 121 -12.51 32.74 -16.47
C ALA A 121 -13.82 31.98 -16.22
N ALA A 122 -14.71 32.49 -15.36
CA ALA A 122 -16.00 31.86 -15.07
C ALA A 122 -17.06 32.08 -16.17
N SER A 123 -16.87 33.06 -17.05
CA SER A 123 -17.81 33.34 -18.17
C SER A 123 -17.61 32.41 -19.37
N ALA A 124 -16.38 31.89 -19.56
CA ALA A 124 -16.01 31.07 -20.71
C ALA A 124 -16.42 29.58 -20.60
N CYS A 125 -16.74 29.09 -19.38
CA CYS A 125 -17.13 27.68 -19.17
C CYS A 125 -18.62 27.39 -19.38
N ARG A 126 -19.47 28.38 -19.70
CA ARG A 126 -20.92 28.18 -19.86
C ARG A 126 -21.38 27.70 -21.24
N SER A 127 -20.49 27.60 -22.23
CA SER A 127 -20.88 27.33 -23.63
C SER A 127 -20.22 26.12 -24.30
N ALA A 128 -19.61 25.20 -23.55
CA ALA A 128 -19.07 23.96 -24.14
C ALA A 128 -20.05 22.79 -23.95
N PRO A 129 -20.48 22.09 -25.03
CA PRO A 129 -21.36 20.93 -24.92
C PRO A 129 -20.61 19.72 -24.35
N ALA A 130 -21.29 18.94 -23.51
CA ALA A 130 -20.73 17.77 -22.84
C ALA A 130 -20.43 16.62 -23.82
N PRO A 131 -19.21 16.03 -23.82
CA PRO A 131 -19.01 14.71 -24.40
C PRO A 131 -19.49 13.63 -23.41
N GLY A 132 -20.50 12.87 -23.87
CA GLY A 132 -21.20 11.84 -23.10
C GLY A 132 -20.32 10.69 -22.64
N TRP A 133 -20.52 10.30 -21.38
CA TRP A 133 -19.96 9.08 -20.80
C TRP A 133 -20.73 7.86 -21.30
N VAL A 134 -20.11 7.03 -22.16
CA VAL A 134 -20.55 5.65 -22.37
C VAL A 134 -19.93 4.79 -21.27
N ALA A 135 -20.72 4.51 -20.24
CA ALA A 135 -20.38 3.57 -19.19
C ALA A 135 -20.64 2.13 -19.67
N SER A 136 -19.61 1.41 -20.13
CA SER A 136 -19.68 -0.05 -20.25
C SER A 136 -19.37 -0.69 -18.90
N ARG A 137 -20.45 -1.13 -18.25
CA ARG A 137 -20.47 -1.94 -17.03
C ARG A 137 -19.72 -3.26 -17.29
N ARG A 138 -18.75 -3.61 -16.43
CA ARG A 138 -18.32 -5.01 -16.28
C ARG A 138 -19.25 -5.68 -15.27
N PRO A 139 -19.94 -6.80 -15.60
CA PRO A 139 -20.74 -7.50 -14.62
C PRO A 139 -19.82 -8.31 -13.69
N THR A 140 -19.88 -7.98 -12.41
CA THR A 140 -19.65 -8.92 -11.33
C THR A 140 -20.74 -9.99 -11.40
N SER A 141 -20.35 -11.26 -11.49
CA SER A 141 -21.22 -12.36 -11.04
C SER A 141 -20.38 -13.33 -10.21
N ALA A 142 -20.53 -13.20 -8.90
CA ALA A 142 -20.46 -14.33 -8.00
C ALA A 142 -21.87 -14.92 -7.95
N ALA A 143 -22.03 -16.19 -8.31
CA ALA A 143 -23.17 -17.00 -7.90
C ALA A 143 -22.75 -18.47 -7.87
N ARG A 144 -22.78 -19.04 -6.67
CA ARG A 144 -22.81 -20.47 -6.37
C ARG A 144 -24.07 -21.11 -6.97
N LEU A 145 -23.99 -22.42 -7.26
CA LEU A 145 -24.95 -23.52 -6.99
C LEU A 145 -24.42 -24.75 -7.77
N VAL A 146 -23.83 -25.76 -7.14
CA VAL A 146 -24.47 -27.00 -6.63
C VAL A 146 -25.58 -27.54 -7.52
N ALA A 147 -25.25 -28.58 -8.29
CA ALA A 147 -26.02 -29.81 -8.52
C ALA A 147 -25.04 -30.90 -8.95
#